data_AF-A0A8E0R219-F1
#
_entry.id   AF-A0A8E0R219-F1
#
_cell.length_a   1.000
_cell.length_b   1.000
_cell.length_c   1.000
_cell.angle_alpha   90.00
_cell.angle_beta   90.00
_cell.angle_gamma   90.00
#
_symmetry.space_group_name_H-M   'P 1'
#
loop_
_entity.id
_entity.type
_entity.pdbx_description
1 polymer ?
#
loop_
_entity_poly.entity_id
_entity_poly.type
_entity_poly.pdbx_seq_one_letter_code
_entity_poly.pdbx_strand_id
1 'polypeptide(L)'
;MKSPNEIRTYDYSRPPRAVIFGRGYEPQQVEELKKKFAGVAKEPVAWVRGNPADLPAGAAGPDYAQNIAADMKKVLNKWRDVEGKDEEILVY
;
A
#
# COMPACT_ATOMS: atom_id res chain seq x y z
N MET A 1 -7.84 -14.29 24.45
CA MET A 1 -7.15 -14.29 23.13
C MET A 1 -8.03 -13.52 22.16
N LYS A 2 -7.56 -12.41 21.58
CA LYS A 2 -8.31 -11.73 20.51
C LYS A 2 -8.31 -12.59 19.27
N SER A 3 -9.43 -12.63 18.55
CA SER A 3 -9.51 -13.31 17.26
C SER A 3 -8.52 -12.65 16.29
N PRO A 4 -7.77 -13.41 15.48
CA PRO A 4 -6.91 -12.86 14.42
C PRO A 4 -7.67 -12.00 13.40
N ASN A 5 -9.00 -11.95 13.45
CA ASN A 5 -9.82 -11.10 12.59
C ASN A 5 -10.23 -9.77 13.26
N GLU A 6 -9.98 -9.60 14.56
CA GLU A 6 -10.23 -8.36 15.33
C GLU A 6 -9.00 -7.42 15.34
N ILE A 7 -8.25 -7.36 14.23
CA ILE A 7 -7.05 -6.51 14.10
C ILE A 7 -7.43 -5.08 13.69
N ARG A 8 -8.70 -4.83 13.37
CA ARG A 8 -9.18 -3.50 12.95
C ARG A 8 -9.36 -2.60 14.16
N THR A 9 -8.99 -1.33 14.02
CA THR A 9 -9.20 -0.32 15.06
C THR A 9 -10.66 0.11 15.18
N TYR A 10 -11.48 -0.14 14.14
CA TYR A 10 -12.84 0.40 13.97
C TYR A 10 -12.94 1.93 14.09
N ASP A 11 -11.80 2.61 14.13
CA ASP A 11 -11.69 4.05 14.19
C ASP A 11 -11.63 4.60 12.77
N TYR A 12 -12.79 5.08 12.30
CA TYR A 12 -12.94 5.75 11.01
C TYR A 12 -12.88 7.29 11.15
N SER A 13 -12.57 7.81 12.33
CA SER A 13 -12.38 9.27 12.52
C SER A 13 -11.11 9.76 11.83
N ARG A 14 -10.13 8.86 11.62
CA ARG A 14 -8.88 9.13 10.94
C ARG A 14 -9.04 8.90 9.44
N PRO A 15 -8.71 9.88 8.59
CA PRO A 15 -8.73 9.65 7.15
C PRO A 15 -7.71 8.58 6.76
N PRO A 16 -7.98 7.82 5.69
CA PRO A 16 -6.99 6.89 5.14
C PRO A 16 -5.75 7.65 4.70
N ARG A 17 -4.57 7.09 4.99
CA ARG A 17 -3.26 7.67 4.60
C ARG A 17 -2.53 6.87 3.53
N ALA A 18 -2.95 5.62 3.29
CA ALA A 18 -2.41 4.79 2.24
C ALA A 18 -3.45 3.79 1.71
N VAL A 19 -3.37 3.47 0.43
CA VAL A 19 -4.04 2.35 -0.22
C VAL A 19 -2.96 1.44 -0.80
N ILE A 20 -2.98 0.15 -0.46
CA ILE A 20 -1.92 -0.79 -0.80
C ILE A 20 -2.50 -1.91 -1.67
N PHE A 21 -1.91 -2.08 -2.85
CA PHE A 21 -2.24 -3.12 -3.82
C PHE A 21 -1.13 -4.16 -3.86
N GLY A 22 -1.52 -5.44 -3.82
CA GLY A 22 -0.59 -6.55 -4.05
C GLY A 22 -0.14 -6.62 -5.52
N ARG A 23 0.84 -7.48 -5.79
CA ARG A 23 1.43 -7.70 -7.13
C ARG A 23 0.50 -8.32 -8.18
N GLY A 24 -0.74 -8.66 -7.81
CA GLY A 24 -1.76 -9.15 -8.74
C GLY A 24 -2.52 -8.05 -9.47
N TYR A 25 -2.28 -6.78 -9.13
CA TYR A 25 -2.84 -5.63 -9.84
C TYR A 25 -1.86 -5.11 -10.88
N GLU A 26 -2.33 -4.94 -12.10
CA GLU A 26 -1.56 -4.29 -13.15
C GLU A 26 -1.42 -2.78 -12.85
N PRO A 27 -0.31 -2.15 -13.26
CA PRO A 27 -0.10 -0.71 -13.05
C PRO A 27 -1.27 0.14 -13.53
N GLN A 28 -1.82 -0.18 -14.70
CA GLN A 28 -2.95 0.54 -15.29
C GLN A 28 -4.23 0.44 -14.44
N GLN A 29 -4.49 -0.71 -13.81
CA GLN A 29 -5.65 -0.88 -12.93
C GLN A 29 -5.54 0.01 -11.69
N VAL A 30 -4.34 0.15 -11.13
CA VAL A 30 -4.08 1.04 -9.98
C VAL A 30 -4.25 2.50 -10.38
N GLU A 31 -3.76 2.89 -11.56
CA GLU A 31 -3.94 4.25 -12.10
C GLU A 31 -5.41 4.59 -12.34
N GLU A 32 -6.18 3.67 -12.93
CA GLU A 32 -7.63 3.85 -13.14
C GLU A 32 -8.38 4.02 -11.82
N LEU A 33 -8.05 3.22 -10.80
CA LEU A 33 -8.63 3.34 -9.47
C LEU A 33 -8.26 4.67 -8.81
N LYS A 34 -6.97 5.06 -8.84
CA LYS A 34 -6.53 6.35 -8.32
C LYS A 34 -7.30 7.50 -8.97
N LYS A 35 -7.41 7.51 -10.30
CA LYS A 35 -8.14 8.53 -11.04
C LYS A 35 -9.63 8.55 -10.68
N LYS A 36 -10.25 7.38 -10.56
CA LYS A 36 -11.68 7.26 -10.22
C LYS A 36 -12.02 7.78 -8.82
N PHE A 37 -11.09 7.66 -7.87
CA PHE A 37 -11.28 8.08 -6.48
C PHE A 37 -10.50 9.36 -6.12
N ALA A 38 -9.97 10.07 -7.10
CA ALA A 38 -9.27 11.33 -6.89
C ALA A 38 -10.18 12.35 -6.19
N GLY A 39 -9.66 13.02 -5.16
CA GLY A 39 -10.38 14.05 -4.41
C GLY A 39 -11.42 13.53 -3.41
N VAL A 40 -11.57 12.20 -3.24
CA VAL A 40 -12.44 11.64 -2.20
C VAL A 40 -11.84 11.84 -0.80
N ALA A 41 -10.52 11.68 -0.68
CA ALA A 41 -9.81 11.92 0.57
C ALA A 41 -9.55 13.42 0.76
N LYS A 42 -9.74 13.90 2.00
CA LYS A 42 -9.44 15.30 2.37
C LYS A 42 -7.96 15.57 2.55
N GLU A 43 -7.19 14.50 2.80
CA GLU A 43 -5.75 14.57 2.99
C GLU A 43 -5.07 13.70 1.92
N PRO A 44 -3.81 14.01 1.56
CA PRO A 44 -3.05 13.19 0.62
C PRO A 44 -2.95 11.72 1.05
N VAL A 45 -3.12 10.84 0.07
CA VAL A 45 -3.08 9.38 0.25
C VAL A 45 -1.93 8.80 -0.57
N ALA A 46 -1.11 7.97 0.05
CA ALA A 46 -0.12 7.17 -0.67
C ALA A 46 -0.80 6.02 -1.41
N TRP A 47 -0.63 5.93 -2.73
CA TRP A 47 -1.10 4.80 -3.51
C TRP A 47 0.09 3.85 -3.73
N VAL A 48 0.10 2.69 -3.09
CA VAL A 48 1.24 1.77 -3.17
C VAL A 48 0.85 0.55 -3.98
N ARG A 49 1.64 0.19 -4.99
CA ARG A 49 1.45 -1.05 -5.75
C ARG A 49 2.69 -1.92 -5.71
N GLY A 50 2.50 -3.23 -5.79
CA GLY A 50 3.60 -4.14 -6.04
C GLY A 50 4.07 -4.04 -7.49
N ASN A 51 5.33 -4.32 -7.74
CA ASN A 51 5.82 -4.58 -9.10
C ASN A 51 5.47 -6.02 -9.53
N PRO A 52 4.68 -6.23 -10.60
CA PRO A 52 4.35 -7.57 -11.09
C PRO A 52 5.56 -8.40 -11.51
N ALA A 53 6.65 -7.75 -11.95
CA ALA A 53 7.89 -8.42 -12.32
C ALA A 53 8.61 -9.07 -11.13
N ASP A 54 8.32 -8.65 -9.91
CA ASP A 54 8.93 -9.17 -8.68
C ASP A 54 8.13 -10.33 -8.07
N LEU A 55 7.19 -10.90 -8.83
CA LEU A 55 6.49 -12.13 -8.43
C LEU A 55 7.50 -13.28 -8.39
N PRO A 56 7.57 -14.03 -7.27
CA PRO A 56 8.42 -15.20 -7.20
C PRO A 56 7.95 -16.24 -8.23
N ALA A 57 8.87 -16.74 -9.05
CA ALA A 57 8.60 -17.78 -10.05
C ALA A 57 8.30 -19.18 -9.43
N GLY A 58 8.03 -19.25 -8.13
CA GLY A 58 7.86 -20.48 -7.35
C GLY A 58 7.37 -20.18 -5.93
N ALA A 59 7.51 -21.15 -5.01
CA ALA A 59 7.12 -20.96 -3.62
C ALA A 59 7.91 -19.81 -2.98
N ALA A 60 7.20 -18.92 -2.29
CA ALA A 60 7.82 -17.86 -1.52
C ALA A 60 8.70 -18.47 -0.41
N GLY A 61 9.94 -17.97 -0.29
CA GLY A 61 10.85 -18.38 0.79
C GLY A 61 10.32 -18.00 2.19
N PRO A 62 10.86 -18.59 3.26
CA PRO A 62 10.36 -18.42 4.63
C PRO A 62 10.37 -16.96 5.11
N ASP A 63 11.27 -16.14 4.58
CA ASP A 63 11.43 -14.72 4.95
C ASP A 63 10.71 -13.74 4.00
N TYR A 64 9.98 -14.26 3.00
CA TYR A 64 9.36 -13.43 1.98
C TYR A 64 8.42 -12.38 2.58
N ALA A 65 7.55 -12.78 3.51
CA ALA A 65 6.59 -11.86 4.12
C ALA A 65 7.28 -10.73 4.91
N GLN A 66 8.36 -11.06 5.62
CA GLN A 66 9.16 -10.14 6.41
C GLN A 66 9.89 -9.14 5.51
N ASN A 67 10.46 -9.61 4.40
CA ASN A 67 11.13 -8.77 3.41
C ASN A 67 10.13 -7.81 2.75
N ILE A 68 8.96 -8.30 2.33
CA ILE A 68 7.90 -7.45 1.76
C ILE A 68 7.42 -6.40 2.77
N ALA A 69 7.23 -6.78 4.04
CA ALA A 69 6.86 -5.83 5.08
C ALA A 69 7.96 -4.78 5.32
N ALA A 70 9.23 -5.15 5.21
CA ALA A 70 10.36 -4.23 5.35
C ALA A 70 10.39 -3.22 4.18
N ASP A 71 10.21 -3.68 2.95
CA ASP A 71 10.20 -2.82 1.76
C ASP A 71 9.00 -1.87 1.76
N MET A 72 7.82 -2.36 2.13
CA MET A 72 6.63 -1.54 2.33
C MET A 72 6.88 -0.42 3.36
N LYS A 73 7.52 -0.74 4.49
CA LYS A 73 7.87 0.27 5.52
C LYS A 73 8.83 1.32 4.97
N LYS A 74 9.84 0.92 4.16
CA LYS A 74 10.76 1.88 3.53
C LYS A 74 10.02 2.84 2.60
N VAL A 75 9.13 2.31 1.76
CA VAL A 75 8.34 3.09 0.81
C VAL A 75 7.43 4.09 1.53
N LEU A 76 6.69 3.64 2.54
CA LEU A 76 5.79 4.50 3.30
C LEU A 76 6.54 5.54 4.15
N ASN A 77 7.70 5.18 4.72
CA ASN A 77 8.52 6.14 5.45
C ASN A 77 9.04 7.24 4.51
N LYS A 78 9.54 6.89 3.32
CA LYS A 78 9.98 7.89 2.34
C LYS A 78 8.87 8.87 1.98
N TRP A 79 7.65 8.36 1.72
CA TRP A 79 6.50 9.22 1.41
C TRP A 79 6.12 10.13 2.59
N ARG A 80 6.14 9.60 3.81
CA ARG A 80 5.90 10.40 5.02
C ARG A 80 6.96 11.49 5.20
N ASP A 81 8.24 11.16 4.97
CA ASP A 81 9.37 12.05 5.24
C ASP A 81 9.43 13.23 4.25
N VAL A 82 8.81 13.13 3.07
CA VAL A 82 8.56 14.24 2.15
C VAL A 82 7.22 14.97 2.42
N GLU A 83 6.72 14.84 3.66
CA GLU A 83 5.43 15.35 4.16
C GLU A 83 4.18 14.82 3.43
N GLY A 84 4.32 13.79 2.60
CA GLY A 84 3.21 13.21 1.83
C GLY A 84 2.44 14.28 1.04
N LYS A 85 3.14 15.26 0.48
CA LYS A 85 2.54 16.43 -0.17
C LYS A 85 1.73 16.10 -1.42
N ASP A 86 2.11 15.03 -2.10
CA ASP A 86 1.51 14.60 -3.36
C ASP A 86 0.88 13.21 -3.24
N GLU A 87 -0.28 13.06 -3.89
CA GLU A 87 -0.81 11.74 -4.21
C GLU A 87 0.07 11.12 -5.30
N GLU A 88 0.96 10.20 -4.93
CA GLU A 88 1.86 9.49 -5.84
C GLU A 88 1.56 7.98 -5.85
N ILE A 89 1.82 7.32 -6.99
CA ILE A 89 1.85 5.85 -7.04
C ILE A 89 3.27 5.38 -6.71
N LEU A 90 3.44 4.79 -5.55
CA LEU A 90 4.68 4.22 -5.06
C LEU A 90 4.76 2.73 -5.40
N VAL A 91 5.97 2.23 -5.65
CA VAL A 91 6.22 0.82 -6.02
C VAL A 91 7.11 0.14 -4.99
N TYR A 92 6.80 -1.12 -4.66
CA TYR A 92 7.57 -2.00 -3.77
C TYR A 92 7.73 -3.43 -4.33
#